data_AF-A0A8I0GUD2-F1
#
_entry.id   AF-A0A8I0GUD2-F1
#
_cell.length_a   1.000
_cell.length_b   1.000
_cell.length_c   1.000
_cell.angle_alpha   90.00
_cell.angle_beta   90.00
_cell.angle_gamma   90.00
#
_symmetry.space_group_name_H-M   'P 1'
#
loop_
_entity.id
_entity.type
_entity.pdbx_description
1 polymer ?
#
loop_
_entity_poly.entity_id
_entity_poly.type
_entity_poly.pdbx_seq_one_letter_code
_entity_poly.pdbx_strand_id
1 'polypeptide(L)'
;MIRRLHTIVLLSAALATAAHALPLDPLGDPEQFRRDIEAINRKPVPDGEPLARAVSIAVAADIERRGRCKPTGISIGRLEPITLDGMITGLIVKGQIENGWLTSVRLDGCPPADPTRIMLLRAADGQALQGIFAGQGESLAWPTLSREVLRATVSAVSARLSRADPACKPADLTPTAVRVTGTSADFGPSQYGIRLKGSWNELWTFQPCGHRMSVPIAFRTNGAGGAYWDIDSGGMLFVK
;
A
#
# COMPACT_ATOMS: atom_id res chain seq x y z
N MET A 1 76.85 -14.72 -22.75
CA MET A 1 76.02 -14.94 -21.55
C MET A 1 75.04 -13.78 -21.40
N ILE A 2 73.81 -13.88 -21.92
CA ILE A 2 72.72 -12.93 -21.60
C ILE A 2 71.42 -13.77 -21.59
N ARG A 3 70.91 -14.09 -20.39
CA ARG A 3 69.61 -14.76 -20.19
C ARG A 3 68.55 -13.67 -20.03
N ARG A 4 67.57 -13.62 -20.95
CA ARG A 4 66.37 -12.78 -20.83
C ARG A 4 65.31 -13.53 -20.02
N LEU A 5 65.00 -13.06 -18.81
CA LEU A 5 63.82 -13.48 -18.05
C LEU A 5 62.57 -12.82 -18.66
N HIS A 6 61.57 -13.64 -18.99
CA HIS A 6 60.22 -13.18 -19.32
C HIS A 6 59.37 -13.19 -18.05
N THR A 7 58.87 -12.02 -17.64
CA THR A 7 57.92 -11.87 -16.54
C THR A 7 56.51 -12.06 -17.11
N ILE A 8 55.85 -13.15 -16.74
CA ILE A 8 54.44 -13.40 -17.03
C ILE A 8 53.62 -12.72 -15.92
N VAL A 9 52.86 -11.68 -16.28
CA VAL A 9 51.86 -11.06 -15.39
C VAL A 9 50.54 -11.80 -15.60
N LEU A 10 50.16 -12.60 -14.61
CA LEU A 10 48.84 -13.23 -14.53
C LEU A 10 47.83 -12.20 -14.02
N LEU A 11 47.00 -11.68 -14.93
CA LEU A 11 45.81 -10.90 -14.57
C LEU A 11 44.72 -11.87 -14.09
N SER A 12 44.51 -11.94 -12.78
CA SER A 12 43.37 -12.65 -12.18
C SER A 12 42.11 -11.79 -12.32
N ALA A 13 41.30 -12.06 -13.35
CA ALA A 13 39.96 -11.53 -13.46
C ALA A 13 39.06 -12.19 -12.41
N ALA A 14 38.82 -11.52 -11.29
CA ALA A 14 37.81 -11.92 -10.33
C ALA A 14 36.43 -11.67 -10.96
N LEU A 15 35.80 -12.72 -11.48
CA LEU A 15 34.39 -12.73 -11.81
C LEU A 15 33.61 -12.60 -10.49
N ALA A 16 33.19 -11.38 -10.16
CA ALA A 16 32.19 -11.17 -9.13
C ALA A 16 30.88 -11.76 -9.64
N THR A 17 30.60 -13.02 -9.27
CA THR A 17 29.26 -13.57 -9.38
C THR A 17 28.36 -12.70 -8.52
N ALA A 18 27.46 -11.94 -9.16
CA ALA A 18 26.37 -11.31 -8.46
C ALA A 18 25.64 -12.44 -7.72
N ALA A 19 25.77 -12.48 -6.40
CA ALA A 19 25.04 -13.43 -5.58
C ALA A 19 23.56 -13.12 -5.83
N HIS A 20 22.90 -13.99 -6.60
CA HIS A 20 21.46 -13.91 -6.78
C HIS A 20 20.91 -14.24 -5.40
N ALA A 21 20.41 -13.22 -4.69
CA ALA A 21 19.73 -13.43 -3.43
C ALA A 21 18.65 -14.50 -3.68
N LEU A 22 18.64 -15.55 -2.85
CA LEU A 22 17.62 -16.58 -2.95
C LEU A 22 16.24 -15.89 -2.90
N PRO A 23 15.26 -16.37 -3.69
CA PRO A 23 13.92 -15.83 -3.64
C PRO A 23 13.41 -15.91 -2.21
N LEU A 24 12.78 -14.84 -1.74
CA LEU A 24 12.20 -14.75 -0.39
C LEU A 24 11.31 -15.97 -0.13
N ASP A 25 11.61 -16.75 0.92
CA ASP A 25 10.86 -17.96 1.27
C ASP A 25 10.05 -17.75 2.56
N PRO A 26 8.74 -17.46 2.49
CA PRO A 26 7.90 -17.25 3.66
C PRO A 26 7.57 -18.54 4.43
N LEU A 27 7.89 -19.72 3.88
CA LEU A 27 7.66 -21.02 4.52
C LEU A 27 8.95 -21.66 5.05
N GLY A 28 10.10 -21.02 4.82
CA GLY A 28 11.42 -21.48 5.24
C GLY A 28 11.78 -21.12 6.68
N ASP A 29 13.07 -20.94 6.95
CA ASP A 29 13.58 -20.51 8.27
C ASP A 29 13.07 -19.10 8.62
N PRO A 30 12.31 -18.92 9.72
CA PRO A 30 11.79 -17.62 10.15
C PRO A 30 12.87 -16.56 10.35
N GLU A 31 14.06 -16.94 10.83
CA GLU A 31 15.16 -15.99 11.03
C GLU A 31 15.78 -15.56 9.69
N GLN A 32 15.85 -16.47 8.72
CA GLN A 32 16.25 -16.13 7.36
C GLN A 32 15.24 -15.19 6.71
N PHE A 33 13.94 -15.50 6.81
CA PHE A 33 12.87 -14.65 6.29
C PHE A 33 12.94 -13.23 6.87
N ARG A 34 13.15 -13.10 8.20
CA ARG A 34 13.34 -11.80 8.85
C ARG A 34 14.54 -11.03 8.27
N ARG A 35 15.69 -11.68 8.11
CA ARG A 35 16.90 -11.07 7.52
C ARG A 35 16.65 -10.60 6.10
N ASP A 36 15.93 -11.37 5.29
CA ASP A 36 15.63 -11.04 3.90
C ASP A 36 14.69 -9.83 3.81
N ILE A 37 13.65 -9.79 4.65
CA ILE A 37 12.76 -8.62 4.75
C ILE A 37 13.53 -7.36 5.18
N GLU A 38 14.43 -7.48 6.16
CA GLU A 38 15.27 -6.36 6.57
C GLU A 38 16.21 -5.90 5.44
N ALA A 39 16.82 -6.84 4.71
CA ALA A 39 17.70 -6.53 3.60
C ALA A 39 16.96 -5.78 2.47
N ILE A 40 15.74 -6.23 2.14
CA ILE A 40 14.86 -5.55 1.17
C ILE A 40 14.57 -4.12 1.61
N ASN A 41 14.28 -3.90 2.89
CA ASN A 41 13.90 -2.59 3.43
C ASN A 41 15.06 -1.65 3.74
N ARG A 42 16.30 -2.14 3.73
CA ARG A 42 17.51 -1.30 3.81
C ARG A 42 17.90 -0.68 2.46
N LYS A 43 17.31 -1.15 1.36
CA LYS A 43 17.57 -0.59 0.03
C LYS A 43 17.10 0.87 -0.05
N PRO A 44 17.74 1.71 -0.89
CA PRO A 44 17.34 3.10 -1.04
C PRO A 44 15.86 3.22 -1.41
N VAL A 45 15.15 4.05 -0.65
CA VAL A 45 13.74 4.41 -0.91
C VAL A 45 13.67 5.24 -2.20
N PRO A 46 12.64 5.06 -3.06
CA PRO A 46 12.48 5.91 -4.23
C PRO A 46 12.38 7.39 -3.87
N ASP A 47 13.00 8.26 -4.66
CA ASP A 47 12.95 9.71 -4.48
C ASP A 47 12.99 10.45 -5.84
N GLY A 48 13.03 11.78 -5.77
CA GLY A 48 13.23 12.65 -6.93
C GLY A 48 12.16 12.53 -8.03
N GLU A 49 12.61 12.70 -9.26
CA GLU A 49 11.77 12.76 -10.46
C GLU A 49 11.04 11.44 -10.77
N PRO A 50 11.66 10.25 -10.67
CA PRO A 50 10.95 8.98 -10.87
C PRO A 50 9.79 8.78 -9.89
N LEU A 51 9.98 9.10 -8.60
CA LEU A 51 8.92 9.04 -7.59
C LEU A 51 7.79 10.01 -7.94
N ALA A 52 8.12 11.28 -8.20
CA ALA A 52 7.15 12.32 -8.53
C ALA A 52 6.31 11.94 -9.75
N ARG A 53 6.94 11.37 -10.79
CA ARG A 53 6.28 10.90 -12.00
C ARG A 53 5.31 9.76 -11.72
N ALA A 54 5.75 8.71 -11.02
CA ALA A 54 4.92 7.54 -10.73
C ALA A 54 3.67 7.91 -9.90
N VAL A 55 3.85 8.78 -8.89
CA VAL A 55 2.74 9.28 -8.08
C VAL A 55 1.80 10.17 -8.89
N SER A 56 2.33 11.09 -9.69
CA SER A 56 1.51 12.00 -10.51
C SER A 56 0.64 11.25 -11.51
N ILE A 57 1.18 10.19 -12.15
CA ILE A 57 0.41 9.34 -13.06
C ILE A 57 -0.74 8.65 -12.32
N ALA A 58 -0.49 8.09 -11.14
CA ALA A 58 -1.52 7.42 -10.35
C ALA A 58 -2.62 8.38 -9.88
N VAL A 59 -2.25 9.59 -9.47
CA VAL A 59 -3.18 10.66 -9.10
C VAL A 59 -4.00 11.13 -10.30
N ALA A 60 -3.37 11.34 -11.46
CA ALA A 60 -4.07 11.75 -12.67
C ALA A 60 -5.11 10.70 -13.12
N ALA A 61 -4.75 9.41 -13.08
CA ALA A 61 -5.67 8.32 -13.38
C ALA A 61 -6.84 8.24 -12.40
N ASP A 62 -6.60 8.50 -11.11
CA ASP A 62 -7.68 8.59 -10.11
C ASP A 62 -8.62 9.77 -10.37
N ILE A 63 -8.06 10.94 -10.67
CA ILE A 63 -8.82 12.17 -10.99
C ILE A 63 -9.71 11.94 -12.20
N GLU A 64 -9.17 11.38 -13.28
CA GLU A 64 -9.92 11.09 -14.50
C GLU A 64 -11.08 10.12 -14.24
N ARG A 65 -10.80 9.03 -13.51
CA ARG A 65 -11.83 8.02 -13.21
C ARG A 65 -12.95 8.54 -12.30
N ARG A 66 -12.63 9.40 -11.34
CA ARG A 66 -13.55 9.82 -10.27
C ARG A 66 -14.06 11.25 -10.39
N GLY A 67 -13.68 11.97 -11.45
CA GLY A 67 -14.10 13.35 -11.67
C GLY A 67 -13.65 14.32 -10.57
N ARG A 68 -12.46 14.10 -10.00
CA ARG A 68 -11.95 14.90 -8.88
C ARG A 68 -11.38 16.24 -9.36
N CYS A 69 -11.13 17.13 -8.40
CA CYS A 69 -10.39 18.37 -8.65
C CYS A 69 -9.01 18.07 -9.25
N LYS A 70 -8.62 18.87 -10.26
CA LYS A 70 -7.27 18.84 -10.85
C LYS A 70 -6.34 19.74 -10.02
N PRO A 71 -5.29 19.20 -9.38
CA PRO A 71 -4.39 19.98 -8.55
C PRO A 71 -3.43 20.84 -9.37
N THR A 72 -2.93 21.90 -8.77
CA THR A 72 -1.81 22.69 -9.30
C THR A 72 -0.44 22.14 -8.88
N GLY A 73 -0.42 21.28 -7.87
CA GLY A 73 0.77 20.61 -7.36
C GLY A 73 0.42 19.41 -6.48
N ILE A 74 1.39 18.55 -6.22
CA ILE A 74 1.21 17.44 -5.29
C ILE A 74 2.32 17.46 -4.24
N SER A 75 1.93 17.17 -3.00
CA SER A 75 2.86 16.98 -1.89
C SER A 75 2.85 15.50 -1.50
N ILE A 76 4.00 14.85 -1.66
CA ILE A 76 4.18 13.41 -1.41
C ILE A 76 4.70 13.23 0.03
N GLY A 77 3.95 12.47 0.83
CA GLY A 77 4.32 12.12 2.19
C GLY A 77 5.41 11.06 2.27
N ARG A 78 5.75 10.68 3.51
CA ARG A 78 6.71 9.61 3.77
C ARG A 78 6.27 8.30 3.11
N LEU A 79 7.25 7.57 2.58
CA LEU A 79 7.07 6.22 2.06
C LEU A 79 7.15 5.21 3.22
N GLU A 80 6.04 4.51 3.45
CA GLU A 80 5.92 3.45 4.44
C GLU A 80 6.05 2.09 3.74
N PRO A 81 7.02 1.25 4.13
CA PRO A 81 7.19 -0.04 3.50
C PRO A 81 5.98 -0.94 3.74
N ILE A 82 5.60 -1.72 2.74
CA ILE A 82 4.51 -2.71 2.80
C ILE A 82 4.98 -4.12 2.43
N THR A 83 6.27 -4.41 2.63
CA THR A 83 6.89 -5.67 2.22
C THR A 83 6.24 -6.91 2.82
N LEU A 84 5.65 -6.80 4.04
CA LEU A 84 4.96 -7.90 4.72
C LEU A 84 3.46 -8.00 4.37
N ASP A 85 2.93 -7.13 3.52
CA ASP A 85 1.61 -7.35 2.93
C ASP A 85 1.65 -8.60 2.04
N GLY A 86 0.71 -9.54 2.22
CA GLY A 86 0.76 -10.84 1.56
C GLY A 86 0.75 -10.78 0.03
N MET A 87 0.11 -9.77 -0.58
CA MET A 87 0.20 -9.56 -2.03
C MET A 87 1.61 -9.09 -2.41
N ILE A 88 2.17 -8.13 -1.69
CA ILE A 88 3.51 -7.59 -1.96
C ILE A 88 4.58 -8.66 -1.75
N THR A 89 4.56 -9.37 -0.62
CA THR A 89 5.43 -10.52 -0.37
C THR A 89 5.34 -11.50 -1.53
N GLY A 90 4.12 -11.88 -1.95
CA GLY A 90 3.92 -12.82 -3.05
C GLY A 90 4.48 -12.34 -4.40
N LEU A 91 4.45 -11.03 -4.69
CA LEU A 91 5.05 -10.46 -5.89
C LEU A 91 6.60 -10.46 -5.82
N ILE A 92 7.16 -10.24 -4.63
CA ILE A 92 8.62 -10.31 -4.40
C ILE A 92 9.13 -11.74 -4.56
N VAL A 93 8.45 -12.73 -3.95
CA VAL A 93 8.81 -14.15 -4.09
C VAL A 93 8.84 -14.57 -5.56
N LYS A 94 7.89 -14.07 -6.36
CA LYS A 94 7.79 -14.35 -7.81
C LYS A 94 8.79 -13.57 -8.66
N GLY A 95 9.63 -12.72 -8.06
CA GLY A 95 10.57 -11.86 -8.78
C GLY A 95 9.90 -10.83 -9.70
N GLN A 96 8.65 -10.43 -9.38
CA GLN A 96 7.90 -9.46 -10.20
C GLN A 96 8.18 -8.02 -9.76
N ILE A 97 8.43 -7.82 -8.46
CA ILE A 97 8.78 -6.53 -7.88
C ILE A 97 9.99 -6.70 -6.94
N GLU A 98 10.76 -5.64 -6.77
CA GLU A 98 11.82 -5.58 -5.77
C GLU A 98 11.27 -5.25 -4.38
N ASN A 99 10.35 -4.29 -4.29
CA ASN A 99 9.72 -3.85 -3.04
C ASN A 99 8.46 -3.00 -3.31
N GLY A 100 7.71 -2.68 -2.26
CA GLY A 100 6.55 -1.79 -2.32
C GLY A 100 6.40 -0.89 -1.09
N TRP A 101 5.76 0.27 -1.29
CA TRP A 101 5.49 1.28 -0.28
C TRP A 101 4.07 1.84 -0.39
N LEU A 102 3.58 2.43 0.69
CA LEU A 102 2.45 3.35 0.70
C LEU A 102 2.92 4.78 0.98
N THR A 103 2.27 5.75 0.36
CA THR A 103 2.43 7.16 0.71
C THR A 103 1.09 7.88 0.68
N SER A 104 0.98 8.94 1.50
CA SER A 104 -0.14 9.86 1.48
C SER A 104 0.20 11.06 0.61
N VAL A 105 -0.70 11.45 -0.28
CA VAL A 105 -0.52 12.53 -1.24
C VAL A 105 -1.55 13.60 -1.00
N ARG A 106 -1.09 14.84 -0.80
CA ARG A 106 -1.96 16.02 -0.74
C ARG A 106 -2.02 16.68 -2.11
N LEU A 107 -3.21 17.14 -2.47
CA LEU A 107 -3.50 17.77 -3.75
C LEU A 107 -3.58 19.29 -3.56
N ASP A 108 -2.55 20.01 -3.98
CA ASP A 108 -2.45 21.45 -3.79
C ASP A 108 -3.36 22.18 -4.80
N GLY A 109 -3.98 23.28 -4.36
CA GLY A 109 -4.95 24.02 -5.18
C GLY A 109 -6.34 23.39 -5.28
N CYS A 110 -6.58 22.26 -4.62
CA CYS A 110 -7.90 21.64 -4.50
C CYS A 110 -8.58 21.97 -3.17
N PRO A 111 -9.93 21.89 -3.10
CA PRO A 111 -10.65 22.02 -1.84
C PRO A 111 -10.11 21.05 -0.78
N PRO A 112 -10.11 21.42 0.52
CA PRO A 112 -9.65 20.54 1.58
C PRO A 112 -10.33 19.17 1.50
N ALA A 113 -9.50 18.15 1.34
CA ALA A 113 -9.92 16.76 1.24
C ALA A 113 -8.87 15.89 1.91
N ASP A 114 -9.25 14.64 2.12
CA ASP A 114 -8.38 13.65 2.70
C ASP A 114 -7.24 13.31 1.78
N PRO A 115 -6.04 13.03 2.33
CA PRO A 115 -4.91 12.61 1.51
C PRO A 115 -5.27 11.38 0.67
N THR A 116 -4.87 11.42 -0.60
CA THR A 116 -4.95 10.26 -1.48
C THR A 116 -3.84 9.29 -1.09
N ARG A 117 -4.16 8.02 -0.89
CA ARG A 117 -3.16 6.99 -0.63
C ARG A 117 -2.72 6.39 -1.94
N ILE A 118 -1.41 6.37 -2.19
CA ILE A 118 -0.81 5.74 -3.37
C ILE A 118 0.07 4.58 -2.90
N MET A 119 -0.15 3.42 -3.50
CA MET A 119 0.76 2.28 -3.42
C MET A 119 1.79 2.40 -4.53
N LEU A 120 3.07 2.33 -4.17
CA LEU A 120 4.19 2.37 -5.09
C LEU A 120 4.85 1.01 -5.13
N LEU A 121 5.07 0.49 -6.33
CA LEU A 121 5.77 -0.76 -6.59
C LEU A 121 7.03 -0.44 -7.37
N ARG A 122 8.16 -0.99 -6.95
CA ARG A 122 9.39 -0.96 -7.74
C ARG A 122 9.56 -2.30 -8.43
N ALA A 123 9.74 -2.30 -9.74
CA ALA A 123 9.93 -3.50 -10.53
C ALA A 123 11.20 -4.26 -10.10
N ALA A 124 11.32 -5.50 -10.53
CA ALA A 124 12.46 -6.36 -10.21
C ALA A 124 13.81 -5.84 -10.74
N ASP A 125 13.80 -4.93 -11.74
CA ASP A 125 15.00 -4.25 -12.24
C ASP A 125 15.57 -3.19 -11.25
N GLY A 126 14.83 -2.90 -10.19
CA GLY A 126 15.20 -1.92 -9.17
C GLY A 126 15.12 -0.46 -9.62
N GLN A 127 14.57 -0.18 -10.80
CA GLN A 127 14.53 1.15 -11.40
C GLN A 127 13.09 1.59 -11.70
N ALA A 128 12.30 0.76 -12.36
CA ALA A 128 10.96 1.17 -12.79
C ALA A 128 10.00 1.27 -11.60
N LEU A 129 9.23 2.36 -11.54
CA LEU A 129 8.24 2.61 -10.50
C LEU A 129 6.83 2.67 -11.08
N GLN A 130 5.90 2.01 -10.39
CA GLN A 130 4.48 2.06 -10.71
C GLN A 130 3.71 2.57 -9.49
N GLY A 131 2.96 3.66 -9.67
CA GLY A 131 2.00 4.16 -8.69
C GLY A 131 0.59 3.62 -8.96
N ILE A 132 -0.12 3.25 -7.91
CA ILE A 132 -1.49 2.72 -7.96
C ILE A 132 -2.31 3.40 -6.86
N PHE A 133 -3.52 3.86 -7.20
CA PHE A 133 -4.45 4.38 -6.20
C PHE A 133 -4.81 3.29 -5.17
N ALA A 134 -4.60 3.58 -3.89
CA ALA A 134 -4.79 2.66 -2.77
C ALA A 134 -5.89 3.09 -1.79
N GLY A 135 -6.57 4.21 -2.06
CA GLY A 135 -7.67 4.71 -1.23
C GLY A 135 -7.48 6.18 -0.83
N GLN A 136 -8.23 6.59 0.19
CA GLN A 136 -8.24 7.97 0.67
C GLN A 136 -8.38 8.03 2.19
N GLY A 137 -7.67 8.96 2.82
CA GLY A 137 -7.66 9.13 4.28
C GLY A 137 -6.60 8.27 4.98
N GLU A 138 -6.88 7.89 6.22
CA GLU A 138 -5.89 7.42 7.21
C GLU A 138 -6.03 5.95 7.58
N SER A 139 -6.40 5.08 6.63
CA SER A 139 -6.60 3.66 6.94
C SER A 139 -5.30 2.99 7.43
N LEU A 140 -5.37 2.28 8.55
CA LEU A 140 -4.30 1.47 9.12
C LEU A 140 -4.35 0.02 8.61
N ALA A 141 -5.42 -0.34 7.89
CA ALA A 141 -5.46 -1.60 7.16
C ALA A 141 -4.43 -1.59 6.02
N TRP A 142 -3.64 -2.66 5.94
CA TRP A 142 -2.72 -2.89 4.83
C TRP A 142 -3.49 -3.15 3.52
N PRO A 143 -2.85 -3.04 2.34
CA PRO A 143 -3.55 -3.08 1.06
C PRO A 143 -4.42 -4.32 0.85
N THR A 144 -3.92 -5.51 1.17
CA THR A 144 -4.67 -6.76 1.00
C THR A 144 -5.89 -6.80 1.91
N LEU A 145 -5.75 -6.44 3.19
CA LEU A 145 -6.85 -6.35 4.14
C LEU A 145 -7.87 -5.29 3.73
N SER A 146 -7.41 -4.10 3.35
CA SER A 146 -8.27 -3.01 2.87
C SER A 146 -9.13 -3.45 1.68
N ARG A 147 -8.56 -4.18 0.71
CA ARG A 147 -9.29 -4.70 -0.44
C ARG A 147 -10.33 -5.75 -0.06
N GLU A 148 -10.02 -6.62 0.90
CA GLU A 148 -10.95 -7.60 1.40
C GLU A 148 -12.15 -6.93 2.08
N VAL A 149 -11.88 -6.05 3.04
CA VAL A 149 -12.90 -5.30 3.78
C VAL A 149 -13.72 -4.40 2.86
N LEU A 150 -13.08 -3.79 1.85
CA LEU A 150 -13.78 -2.95 0.87
C LEU A 150 -14.84 -3.72 0.10
N ARG A 151 -14.57 -4.96 -0.33
CA ARG A 151 -15.57 -5.76 -1.06
C ARG A 151 -16.80 -6.02 -0.20
N ALA A 152 -16.60 -6.39 1.06
CA ALA A 152 -17.69 -6.60 2.01
C ALA A 152 -18.46 -5.31 2.32
N THR A 153 -17.72 -4.21 2.53
CA THR A 153 -18.30 -2.89 2.81
C THR A 153 -19.11 -2.36 1.64
N VAL A 154 -18.62 -2.50 0.41
CA VAL A 154 -19.36 -2.10 -0.81
C VAL A 154 -20.66 -2.88 -0.95
N SER A 155 -20.68 -4.17 -0.62
CA SER A 155 -21.90 -4.98 -0.62
C SER A 155 -22.92 -4.44 0.40
N ALA A 156 -22.48 -4.16 1.63
CA ALA A 156 -23.32 -3.61 2.69
C ALA A 156 -23.86 -2.21 2.34
N VAL A 157 -23.00 -1.33 1.80
CA VAL A 157 -23.35 0.02 1.33
C VAL A 157 -24.38 -0.06 0.22
N SER A 158 -24.14 -0.90 -0.79
CA SER A 158 -25.06 -1.06 -1.93
C SER A 158 -26.42 -1.59 -1.49
N ALA A 159 -26.45 -2.58 -0.59
CA ALA A 159 -27.71 -3.10 -0.06
C ALA A 159 -28.51 -2.04 0.72
N ARG A 160 -27.83 -1.19 1.50
CA ARG A 160 -28.46 -0.09 2.23
C ARG A 160 -28.96 1.00 1.28
N LEU A 161 -28.18 1.32 0.26
CA LEU A 161 -28.48 2.33 -0.75
C LEU A 161 -29.68 1.93 -1.61
N SER A 162 -29.72 0.69 -2.13
CA SER A 162 -30.84 0.17 -2.92
C SER A 162 -32.18 0.19 -2.16
N ARG A 163 -32.15 0.09 -0.82
CA ARG A 163 -33.36 0.24 0.02
C ARG A 163 -33.76 1.70 0.23
N ALA A 164 -32.80 2.62 0.30
CA ALA A 164 -33.04 4.03 0.58
C ALA A 164 -33.39 4.83 -0.68
N ASP A 165 -32.75 4.49 -1.80
CA ASP A 165 -32.87 5.13 -3.11
C ASP A 165 -32.61 4.08 -4.21
N PRO A 166 -33.66 3.38 -4.69
CA PRO A 166 -33.53 2.37 -5.74
C PRO A 166 -33.06 2.90 -7.11
N ALA A 167 -33.15 4.22 -7.34
CA ALA A 167 -32.69 4.84 -8.57
C ALA A 167 -31.17 5.04 -8.59
N CYS A 168 -30.55 5.12 -7.41
CA CYS A 168 -29.11 5.26 -7.27
C CYS A 168 -28.38 3.94 -7.57
N LYS A 169 -27.63 3.92 -8.68
CA LYS A 169 -26.83 2.77 -9.14
C LYS A 169 -25.36 3.18 -9.31
N PRO A 170 -24.60 3.39 -8.22
CA PRO A 170 -23.23 3.86 -8.32
C PRO A 170 -22.33 2.76 -8.90
N ALA A 171 -21.47 3.16 -9.84
CA ALA A 171 -20.33 2.34 -10.27
C ALA A 171 -19.10 2.67 -9.40
N ASP A 172 -18.19 1.70 -9.26
CA ASP A 172 -16.87 1.89 -8.63
C ASP A 172 -16.89 2.53 -7.22
N LEU A 173 -17.82 2.09 -6.38
CA LEU A 173 -17.93 2.53 -4.98
C LEU A 173 -16.59 2.37 -4.26
N THR A 174 -16.04 3.51 -3.86
CA THR A 174 -14.82 3.59 -3.06
C THR A 174 -15.01 4.63 -1.95
N PRO A 175 -14.37 4.45 -0.77
CA PRO A 175 -14.43 5.45 0.27
C PRO A 175 -13.86 6.78 -0.23
N THR A 176 -14.61 7.84 0.00
CA THR A 176 -14.18 9.24 -0.18
C THR A 176 -13.39 9.75 1.01
N ALA A 177 -13.50 9.07 2.16
CA ALA A 177 -12.78 9.40 3.37
C ALA A 177 -12.67 8.16 4.26
N VAL A 178 -11.50 7.98 4.87
CA VAL A 178 -11.28 6.99 5.94
C VAL A 178 -10.61 7.67 7.12
N ARG A 179 -11.13 7.42 8.32
CA ARG A 179 -10.58 7.93 9.59
C ARG A 179 -10.39 6.82 10.58
N VAL A 180 -9.31 6.88 11.34
CA VAL A 180 -9.17 6.07 12.55
C VAL A 180 -9.95 6.75 13.67
N THR A 181 -10.88 6.02 14.28
CA THR A 181 -11.73 6.54 15.37
C THR A 181 -11.33 6.03 16.75
N GLY A 182 -10.46 5.02 16.81
CA GLY A 182 -9.89 4.55 18.07
C GLY A 182 -8.90 3.42 17.87
N THR A 183 -8.06 3.21 18.88
CA THR A 183 -7.08 2.13 18.96
C THR A 183 -7.11 1.50 20.34
N SER A 184 -6.76 0.23 20.47
CA SER A 184 -6.60 -0.42 21.76
C SER A 184 -5.39 0.13 22.54
N ALA A 185 -5.38 -0.09 23.86
CA ALA A 185 -4.25 0.32 24.71
C ALA A 185 -2.94 -0.41 24.37
N ASP A 186 -3.03 -1.60 23.80
CA ASP A 186 -1.90 -2.43 23.42
C ASP A 186 -1.51 -2.30 21.93
N PHE A 187 -2.02 -1.26 21.25
CA PHE A 187 -1.82 -1.02 19.83
C PHE A 187 -0.34 -0.87 19.47
N GLY A 188 0.18 -1.85 18.71
CA GLY A 188 1.59 -1.95 18.36
C GLY A 188 1.99 -1.14 17.11
N PRO A 189 3.30 -0.93 16.90
CA PRO A 189 3.81 -0.29 15.69
C PRO A 189 3.54 -1.15 14.45
N SER A 190 3.61 -0.51 13.27
CA SER A 190 3.59 -1.23 12.01
C SER A 190 4.98 -1.77 11.74
N GLN A 191 5.06 -3.02 11.34
CA GLN A 191 6.27 -3.67 10.89
C GLN A 191 6.12 -3.94 9.40
N TYR A 192 6.83 -3.17 8.58
CA TYR A 192 6.82 -3.29 7.11
C TYR A 192 5.42 -3.41 6.50
N GLY A 193 4.47 -2.61 7.01
CA GLY A 193 3.12 -2.46 6.47
C GLY A 193 2.03 -3.23 7.19
N ILE A 194 2.40 -4.20 8.04
CA ILE A 194 1.43 -4.96 8.83
C ILE A 194 1.51 -4.57 10.31
N ARG A 195 0.49 -4.91 11.08
CA ARG A 195 0.48 -4.78 12.55
C ARG A 195 0.22 -6.14 13.15
N LEU A 196 1.01 -6.48 14.16
CA LEU A 196 0.92 -7.78 14.85
C LEU A 196 0.21 -7.68 16.19
N LYS A 197 -0.12 -6.46 16.67
CA LYS A 197 -0.67 -6.28 18.02
C LYS A 197 -1.75 -5.21 18.07
N GLY A 198 -2.80 -5.50 18.82
CA GLY A 198 -3.91 -4.61 19.14
C GLY A 198 -5.09 -4.68 18.18
N SER A 199 -6.00 -3.73 18.36
CA SER A 199 -7.18 -3.48 17.54
C SER A 199 -7.33 -1.99 17.24
N TRP A 200 -8.08 -1.68 16.20
CA TRP A 200 -8.41 -0.31 15.84
C TRP A 200 -9.79 -0.24 15.18
N ASN A 201 -10.38 0.95 15.17
CA ASN A 201 -11.64 1.23 14.50
C ASN A 201 -11.41 2.24 13.40
N GLU A 202 -12.07 2.03 12.26
CA GLU A 202 -12.10 2.98 11.16
C GLU A 202 -13.53 3.38 10.82
N LEU A 203 -13.71 4.62 10.40
CA LEU A 203 -14.96 5.12 9.83
C LEU A 203 -14.76 5.38 8.34
N TRP A 204 -15.40 4.56 7.51
CA TRP A 204 -15.29 4.63 6.05
C TRP A 204 -16.49 5.38 5.50
N THR A 205 -16.24 6.50 4.83
CA THR A 205 -17.28 7.36 4.29
C THR A 205 -17.39 7.21 2.78
N PHE A 206 -18.60 6.95 2.31
CA PHE A 206 -18.98 6.87 0.89
C PHE A 206 -19.94 8.00 0.57
N GLN A 207 -19.87 8.52 -0.67
CA GLN A 207 -20.76 9.60 -1.13
C GLN A 207 -21.43 9.33 -2.49
N PRO A 208 -22.16 8.21 -2.68
CA PRO A 208 -22.83 7.93 -3.96
C PRO A 208 -24.14 8.72 -4.14
N CYS A 209 -24.38 9.21 -5.35
CA CYS A 209 -25.63 9.89 -5.76
C CYS A 209 -26.09 11.02 -4.82
N GLY A 210 -25.14 11.75 -4.21
CA GLY A 210 -25.45 12.83 -3.25
C GLY A 210 -25.72 12.35 -1.82
N HIS A 211 -25.90 11.04 -1.58
CA HIS A 211 -26.05 10.50 -0.23
C HIS A 211 -24.69 10.38 0.44
N ARG A 212 -24.62 10.67 1.74
CA ARG A 212 -23.43 10.39 2.56
C ARG A 212 -23.68 9.19 3.45
N MET A 213 -22.79 8.21 3.38
CA MET A 213 -22.83 7.03 4.21
C MET A 213 -21.54 6.87 4.99
N SER A 214 -21.62 6.60 6.29
CA SER A 214 -20.46 6.31 7.12
C SER A 214 -20.60 4.92 7.71
N VAL A 215 -19.60 4.08 7.47
CA VAL A 215 -19.55 2.67 7.87
C VAL A 215 -18.46 2.50 8.92
N PRO A 216 -18.81 2.19 10.18
CA PRO A 216 -17.85 1.84 11.20
C PRO A 216 -17.34 0.42 10.97
N ILE A 217 -16.03 0.24 11.08
CA ILE A 217 -15.37 -1.05 10.90
C ILE A 217 -14.39 -1.24 12.04
N ALA A 218 -14.53 -2.34 12.76
CA ALA A 218 -13.59 -2.76 13.78
C ALA A 218 -12.58 -3.75 13.19
N PHE A 219 -11.32 -3.60 13.55
CA PHE A 219 -10.23 -4.47 13.13
C PHE A 219 -9.46 -4.99 14.34
N ARG A 220 -9.02 -6.25 14.28
CA ARG A 220 -8.22 -6.87 15.34
C ARG A 220 -7.14 -7.76 14.74
N THR A 221 -5.89 -7.48 15.07
CA THR A 221 -4.76 -8.31 14.65
C THR A 221 -4.85 -9.72 15.28
N ASN A 222 -4.32 -10.73 14.59
CA ASN A 222 -4.26 -12.11 15.11
C ASN A 222 -2.89 -12.51 15.68
N GLY A 223 -1.93 -11.58 15.75
CA GLY A 223 -0.55 -11.87 16.20
C GLY A 223 0.36 -12.52 15.14
N ALA A 224 -0.19 -13.02 14.04
CA ALA A 224 0.51 -13.82 13.03
C ALA A 224 0.47 -13.17 11.63
N GLY A 225 0.32 -11.85 11.56
CA GLY A 225 0.28 -11.08 10.31
C GLY A 225 -1.06 -11.03 9.60
N GLY A 226 -2.11 -11.60 10.21
CA GLY A 226 -3.50 -11.43 9.79
C GLY A 226 -4.28 -10.48 10.69
N ALA A 227 -5.49 -10.12 10.26
CA ALA A 227 -6.46 -9.42 11.07
C ALA A 227 -7.87 -9.95 10.80
N TYR A 228 -8.68 -9.96 11.85
CA TYR A 228 -10.12 -10.06 11.78
C TYR A 228 -10.71 -8.67 11.63
N TRP A 229 -11.87 -8.60 10.98
CA TRP A 229 -12.60 -7.37 10.82
C TRP A 229 -14.10 -7.63 10.99
N ASP A 230 -14.82 -6.61 11.45
CA ASP A 230 -16.26 -6.63 11.61
C ASP A 230 -16.85 -5.30 11.15
N ILE A 231 -17.90 -5.37 10.35
CA ILE A 231 -18.62 -4.19 9.87
C ILE A 231 -19.81 -3.98 10.81
N ASP A 232 -19.79 -2.89 11.57
CA ASP A 232 -20.93 -2.52 12.42
C ASP A 232 -22.08 -2.02 11.56
N SER A 233 -22.88 -2.97 11.09
CA SER A 233 -24.00 -2.69 10.20
C SER A 233 -25.13 -1.93 10.90
N GLY A 234 -25.22 -2.03 12.23
CA GLY A 234 -26.17 -1.27 13.04
C GLY A 234 -25.74 0.18 13.25
N GLY A 235 -24.43 0.43 13.28
CA GLY A 235 -23.82 1.76 13.35
C GLY A 235 -23.68 2.48 12.01
N MET A 236 -24.12 1.89 10.89
CA MET A 236 -24.09 2.55 9.58
C MET A 236 -25.01 3.78 9.55
N LEU A 237 -24.40 4.96 9.41
CA LEU A 237 -25.12 6.23 9.30
C LEU A 237 -25.39 6.55 7.83
N PHE A 238 -26.63 6.92 7.52
CA PHE A 238 -27.07 7.34 6.19
C PHE A 238 -27.67 8.74 6.29
N VAL A 239 -27.10 9.68 5.54
CA VAL A 239 -27.55 11.08 5.46
C VAL A 239 -27.90 11.37 4.00
N LYS A 240 -29.12 11.89 3.80
CA LYS A 240 -29.60 12.36 2.49
C LYS A 240 -29.02 13.72 2.15
#